data_AF-A0A2Z4VBG6-F1
#
_entry.id   AF-A0A2Z4VBG6-F1
#
_cell.length_a   1.000
_cell.length_b   1.000
_cell.length_c   1.000
_cell.angle_alpha   90.00
_cell.angle_beta   90.00
_cell.angle_gamma   90.00
#
_symmetry.space_group_name_H-M   'P 1'
#
loop_
_entity.id
_entity.type
_entity.pdbx_description
1 polymer ?
#
loop_
_entity_poly.entity_id
_entity_poly.type
_entity_poly.pdbx_seq_one_letter_code
_entity_poly.pdbx_strand_id
1 'polypeptide(L)'
;MRGPGGRARIPTAGSAAAAGRGAQTAAFDAFNRLLDGGRIRRLLTPAGPVERLEAADPARLLGHLAAADYLRLLTTAPERLRICANPTCGLRFHDVSRNGTRRWCSSTGCGNRAKAARHYARRTARAS
;
A
#
# COMPACT_ATOMS: atom_id res chain seq x y z
N MET A 1 19.80 9.45 50.31
CA MET A 1 19.66 7.98 50.48
C MET A 1 18.45 7.54 49.66
N ARG A 2 18.67 6.84 48.55
CA ARG A 2 17.68 6.42 47.54
C ARG A 2 16.93 5.17 48.01
N GLY A 3 15.62 5.12 47.78
CA GLY A 3 14.84 3.89 47.74
C GLY A 3 13.34 4.18 47.76
N PRO A 4 12.61 3.88 46.67
CA PRO A 4 11.70 2.76 46.78
C PRO A 4 11.78 1.84 45.55
N GLY A 5 11.95 0.55 45.80
CA GLY A 5 11.91 -0.51 44.78
C GLY A 5 10.47 -0.79 44.36
N GLY A 6 9.92 0.06 43.49
CA GLY A 6 8.70 -0.24 42.75
C GLY A 6 9.00 -1.21 41.62
N ARG A 7 8.61 -2.49 41.75
CA ARG A 7 8.65 -3.44 40.63
C ARG A 7 7.56 -3.04 39.62
N ALA A 8 7.94 -2.30 38.59
CA ALA A 8 7.09 -2.09 37.43
C ALA A 8 6.86 -3.45 36.75
N ARG A 9 5.59 -3.91 36.71
CA ARG A 9 5.16 -5.01 35.84
C ARG A 9 5.33 -4.55 34.40
N ILE A 10 6.25 -5.18 33.67
CA ILE A 10 6.31 -5.10 32.22
C ILE A 10 5.08 -5.84 31.67
N PRO A 11 4.17 -5.22 30.90
CA PRO A 11 3.13 -5.96 30.23
C PRO A 11 3.78 -6.88 29.19
N THR A 12 3.43 -8.16 29.24
CA THR A 12 3.90 -9.18 28.30
C THR A 12 3.47 -8.83 26.87
N ALA A 13 4.45 -8.46 26.03
CA ALA A 13 4.30 -8.15 24.60
C ALA A 13 3.86 -9.34 23.71
N GLY A 14 3.46 -10.47 24.30
CA GLY A 14 3.16 -11.71 23.59
C GLY A 14 1.84 -11.69 22.80
N SER A 15 0.78 -11.08 23.34
CA SER A 15 -0.55 -11.09 22.71
C SER A 15 -0.67 -10.10 21.55
N ALA A 16 -0.16 -8.88 21.68
CA ALA A 16 -0.17 -7.88 20.62
C ALA A 16 0.69 -8.30 19.42
N ALA A 17 1.85 -8.93 19.67
CA ALA A 17 2.70 -9.46 18.60
C ALA A 17 2.07 -10.70 17.93
N ALA A 18 1.38 -11.57 18.68
CA ALA A 18 0.66 -12.71 18.12
C ALA A 18 -0.57 -12.27 17.30
N ALA A 19 -1.34 -11.29 17.79
CA ALA A 19 -2.44 -10.68 17.04
C ALA A 19 -1.94 -9.97 15.77
N GLY A 20 -0.81 -9.26 15.86
CA GLY A 20 -0.14 -8.64 14.73
C GLY A 20 0.34 -9.65 13.68
N ARG A 21 0.92 -10.78 14.11
CA ARG A 21 1.29 -11.88 13.21
C ARG A 21 0.07 -12.54 12.58
N GLY A 22 -0.99 -12.82 13.36
CA GLY A 22 -2.23 -13.40 12.84
C GLY A 22 -2.90 -12.50 11.80
N ALA A 23 -2.96 -11.19 12.05
CA ALA A 23 -3.47 -10.21 11.08
C ALA A 23 -2.59 -10.15 9.81
N GLN A 24 -1.27 -10.24 9.97
CA GLN A 24 -0.34 -10.26 8.84
C GLN A 24 -0.50 -11.53 7.99
N THR A 25 -0.62 -12.71 8.62
CA THR A 25 -0.90 -13.97 7.93
C THR A 25 -2.22 -13.89 7.16
N ALA A 26 -3.30 -13.43 7.79
CA ALA A 26 -4.59 -13.28 7.12
C ALA A 26 -4.53 -12.31 5.92
N ALA A 27 -3.71 -11.26 6.00
CA ALA A 27 -3.49 -10.34 4.89
C ALA A 27 -2.74 -11.01 3.73
N PHE A 28 -1.71 -11.82 4.02
CA PHE A 28 -1.02 -12.60 3.00
C PHE A 28 -1.93 -13.63 2.35
N ASP A 29 -2.76 -14.33 3.12
CA ASP A 29 -3.72 -15.28 2.58
C ASP A 29 -4.75 -14.60 1.67
N ALA A 30 -5.24 -13.41 2.06
CA ALA A 30 -6.13 -12.62 1.23
C ALA A 30 -5.45 -12.17 -0.08
N PHE A 31 -4.18 -11.79 -0.03
CA PHE A 31 -3.41 -11.42 -1.21
C PHE A 31 -3.16 -12.62 -2.13
N ASN A 32 -2.80 -13.77 -1.57
CA ASN A 32 -2.62 -15.01 -2.32
C ASN A 32 -3.91 -15.45 -3.00
N ARG A 33 -5.08 -15.32 -2.34
CA ARG A 33 -6.38 -15.57 -2.99
C ARG A 33 -6.66 -14.66 -4.19
N LEU A 34 -6.16 -13.42 -4.21
CA LEU A 34 -6.27 -12.55 -5.38
C LEU A 34 -5.38 -13.05 -6.53
N LEU A 35 -4.17 -13.49 -6.20
CA LEU A 35 -3.24 -14.08 -7.18
C LEU A 35 -3.81 -15.37 -7.77
N ASP A 36 -4.38 -16.25 -6.95
CA ASP A 36 -5.00 -17.51 -7.39
C ASP A 36 -6.24 -17.29 -8.27
N GLY A 37 -6.81 -16.08 -8.26
CA GLY A 37 -7.98 -15.72 -9.06
C GLY A 37 -7.74 -15.60 -10.57
N GLY A 38 -6.49 -15.68 -11.03
CA GLY A 38 -6.15 -15.56 -12.44
C GLY A 38 -4.73 -16.02 -12.75
N ARG A 39 -4.32 -15.88 -14.01
CA ARG A 39 -2.98 -16.18 -14.49
C ARG A 39 -2.63 -15.30 -15.70
N ILE A 40 -1.38 -14.85 -15.76
CA ILE A 40 -0.83 -14.16 -16.92
C ILE A 40 -0.10 -15.19 -17.78
N ARG A 41 -0.68 -15.55 -18.92
CA ARG A 41 -0.09 -16.49 -19.87
C ARG A 41 0.74 -15.72 -20.90
N ARG A 42 2.04 -15.99 -20.96
CA ARG A 42 2.94 -15.44 -21.97
C ARG A 42 2.98 -16.37 -23.17
N LEU A 43 2.78 -15.82 -24.35
CA LEU A 43 2.73 -16.56 -25.61
C LEU A 43 3.67 -15.91 -26.60
N LEU A 44 4.42 -16.72 -27.35
CA LEU A 44 5.14 -16.26 -28.54
C LEU A 44 4.26 -16.52 -29.75
N THR A 45 3.95 -15.48 -30.52
CA THR A 45 3.16 -15.55 -31.76
C THR A 45 4.01 -15.06 -32.93
N PRO A 46 3.63 -15.31 -34.20
CA PRO A 46 4.30 -14.73 -35.36
C PRO A 46 4.36 -13.18 -35.34
N ALA A 47 3.43 -12.52 -34.65
CA ALA A 47 3.39 -11.07 -34.47
C ALA A 47 4.26 -10.57 -33.29
N GLY A 48 4.89 -11.48 -32.54
CA GLY A 48 5.69 -11.18 -31.37
C GLY A 48 5.13 -11.74 -30.06
N PRO A 49 5.78 -11.42 -28.93
CA PRO A 49 5.34 -11.87 -27.61
C PRO A 49 4.08 -11.11 -27.19
N VAL A 50 3.10 -11.85 -26.64
CA VAL A 50 1.88 -11.28 -26.08
C VAL A 50 1.63 -11.85 -24.69
N GLU A 51 1.04 -11.03 -23.82
CA GLU A 51 0.51 -11.47 -22.54
C GLU A 51 -1.01 -11.59 -22.64
N ARG A 52 -1.54 -12.75 -22.24
CA ARG A 52 -2.98 -12.98 -22.12
C ARG A 52 -3.32 -13.17 -20.66
N LEU A 53 -4.24 -12.37 -20.17
CA LEU A 53 -4.81 -12.54 -18.84
C LEU A 53 -5.94 -13.57 -18.90
N GLU A 54 -5.89 -14.56 -18.03
CA GLU A 54 -6.89 -15.62 -17.94
C GLU A 54 -7.40 -15.68 -16.49
N ALA A 55 -8.72 -15.74 -16.30
CA ALA A 55 -9.36 -15.95 -15.01
C ALA A 55 -10.63 -16.76 -15.21
N ALA A 56 -11.01 -17.55 -14.19
CA ALA A 56 -12.30 -18.25 -14.18
C ALA A 56 -13.49 -17.28 -14.08
N ASP A 57 -13.27 -16.11 -13.46
CA ASP A 57 -14.25 -15.06 -13.25
C ASP A 57 -13.68 -13.71 -13.71
N PRO A 58 -14.28 -13.03 -14.71
CA PRO A 58 -13.86 -11.71 -15.15
C PRO A 58 -13.75 -10.66 -14.02
N ALA A 59 -14.59 -10.76 -12.98
CA ALA A 59 -14.57 -9.83 -11.86
C ALA A 59 -13.24 -9.89 -11.06
N ARG A 60 -12.50 -11.00 -11.15
CA ARG A 60 -11.21 -11.17 -10.46
C ARG A 60 -10.01 -10.65 -11.24
N LEU A 61 -10.17 -10.37 -12.54
CA LEU A 61 -9.06 -9.98 -13.43
C LEU A 61 -8.32 -8.74 -12.92
N LEU A 62 -9.05 -7.70 -12.52
CA LEU A 62 -8.45 -6.44 -12.07
C LEU A 62 -7.67 -6.63 -10.75
N GLY A 63 -8.22 -7.40 -9.81
CA GLY A 63 -7.57 -7.72 -8.55
C GLY A 63 -6.29 -8.53 -8.75
N HIS A 64 -6.35 -9.57 -9.60
CA HIS A 64 -5.19 -10.37 -9.97
C HIS A 64 -4.10 -9.51 -10.63
N LEU A 65 -4.47 -8.70 -11.63
CA LEU A 65 -3.50 -7.87 -12.35
C LEU A 65 -2.83 -6.84 -11.42
N ALA A 66 -3.60 -6.21 -10.54
CA ALA A 66 -3.05 -5.28 -9.55
C ALA A 66 -2.09 -5.97 -8.56
N ALA A 67 -2.44 -7.17 -8.10
CA ALA A 67 -1.58 -7.96 -7.22
C ALA A 67 -0.29 -8.41 -7.92
N ALA A 68 -0.39 -8.89 -9.16
CA ALA A 68 0.75 -9.30 -9.97
C ALA A 68 1.71 -8.13 -10.27
N ASP A 69 1.19 -6.96 -10.67
CA ASP A 69 2.02 -5.78 -10.90
C ASP A 69 2.66 -5.27 -9.60
N TYR A 70 1.95 -5.34 -8.47
CA TYR A 70 2.53 -5.01 -7.17
C TYR A 70 3.75 -5.89 -6.82
N LEU A 71 3.64 -7.22 -7.01
CA LEU A 71 4.78 -8.13 -6.79
C LEU A 71 5.94 -7.84 -7.75
N ARG A 72 5.64 -7.58 -9.03
CA ARG A 72 6.66 -7.20 -10.00
C ARG A 72 7.40 -5.94 -9.54
N LEU A 73 6.67 -4.89 -9.15
CA LEU A 73 7.24 -3.63 -8.68
C LEU A 73 8.07 -3.80 -7.40
N LEU A 74 7.69 -4.69 -6.48
CA LEU A 74 8.50 -5.01 -5.30
C LEU A 74 9.90 -5.54 -5.67
N THR A 75 10.02 -6.24 -6.80
CA THR A 75 11.31 -6.77 -7.28
C THR A 75 12.05 -5.84 -8.23
N THR A 76 11.34 -5.03 -9.01
CA THR A 76 11.97 -4.23 -10.09
C THR A 76 12.20 -2.77 -9.73
N ALA A 77 11.39 -2.20 -8.84
CA ALA A 77 11.46 -0.78 -8.46
C ALA A 77 10.91 -0.53 -7.03
N PRO A 78 11.40 -1.25 -6.01
CA PRO A 78 10.91 -1.12 -4.64
C PRO A 78 11.03 0.31 -4.08
N GLU A 79 12.04 1.06 -4.49
CA GLU A 79 12.28 2.44 -4.09
C GLU A 79 11.23 3.43 -4.63
N ARG A 80 10.53 3.03 -5.70
CA ARG A 80 9.42 3.81 -6.29
C ARG A 80 8.06 3.43 -5.73
N LEU A 81 7.96 2.39 -4.90
CA LEU A 81 6.74 2.07 -4.18
C LEU A 81 6.64 2.92 -2.91
N ARG A 82 5.78 3.93 -2.97
CA ARG A 82 5.58 4.91 -1.89
C ARG A 82 4.24 4.67 -1.18
N ILE A 83 4.15 5.07 0.08
CA ILE A 83 2.87 5.20 0.80
C ILE A 83 2.39 6.64 0.66
N CYS A 84 1.09 6.81 0.43
CA CYS A 84 0.47 8.14 0.36
C CYS A 84 0.69 8.91 1.66
N ALA A 85 1.21 10.14 1.56
CA ALA A 85 1.48 10.99 2.72
C ALA A 85 0.21 11.55 3.39
N ASN A 86 -0.99 11.20 2.93
CA ASN A 86 -2.23 11.57 3.60
C ASN A 86 -2.46 10.59 4.77
N PRO A 87 -2.49 11.06 6.03
CA PRO A 87 -2.59 10.17 7.21
C PRO A 87 -3.79 9.23 7.19
N THR A 88 -4.88 9.61 6.50
CA THR A 88 -6.11 8.81 6.42
C THR A 88 -6.22 7.95 5.16
N CYS A 89 -5.22 7.94 4.27
CA CYS A 89 -5.34 7.25 2.98
C CYS A 89 -4.75 5.84 2.98
N GLY A 90 -3.55 5.65 3.53
CA GLY A 90 -2.88 4.34 3.60
C GLY A 90 -2.49 3.67 2.26
N LEU A 91 -2.94 4.18 1.11
CA LEU A 91 -2.69 3.57 -0.20
C LEU A 91 -1.20 3.59 -0.56
N ARG A 92 -0.72 2.47 -1.11
CA ARG A 92 0.56 2.38 -1.83
C ARG A 92 0.39 2.80 -3.28
N PHE A 93 1.42 3.40 -3.87
CA PHE A 93 1.43 3.79 -5.28
C PHE A 93 2.84 3.72 -5.87
N HIS A 94 2.91 3.52 -7.18
CA HIS A 94 4.16 3.59 -7.95
C HIS A 94 4.47 5.04 -8.35
N ASP A 95 5.67 5.51 -8.01
CA ASP A 95 6.14 6.86 -8.32
C ASP A 95 6.77 6.94 -9.73
N VAL A 96 5.90 7.24 -10.70
CA VAL A 96 6.26 7.51 -12.10
C VAL A 96 6.73 8.94 -12.35
N SER A 97 6.88 9.78 -11.31
CA SER A 97 7.38 11.14 -11.50
C SER A 97 8.86 11.13 -11.92
N ARG A 98 9.24 12.10 -12.76
CA ARG A 98 10.62 12.24 -13.28
C ARG A 98 11.66 12.18 -12.16
N ASN A 99 11.41 12.89 -11.08
CA ASN A 99 12.35 13.02 -9.96
C ASN A 99 12.10 12.00 -8.84
N GLY A 100 11.05 11.17 -8.95
CA GLY A 100 10.68 10.23 -7.89
C GLY A 100 10.31 10.91 -6.57
N THR A 101 9.71 12.11 -6.59
CA THR A 101 9.40 12.90 -5.39
C THR A 101 7.90 13.01 -5.11
N ARG A 102 7.08 12.16 -5.72
CA ARG A 102 5.63 12.22 -5.55
C ARG A 102 5.25 11.79 -4.14
N ARG A 103 4.41 12.60 -3.50
CA ARG A 103 3.95 12.37 -2.11
C ARG A 103 2.55 11.78 -2.00
N TRP A 104 1.73 11.85 -3.06
CA TRP A 104 0.30 11.55 -3.00
C TRP A 104 -0.10 10.51 -4.05
N CYS A 105 -0.91 9.52 -3.67
CA CYS A 105 -1.41 8.47 -4.57
C CYS A 105 -2.25 8.99 -5.74
N SER A 106 -2.83 10.19 -5.62
CA SER A 106 -3.54 10.89 -6.68
C SER A 106 -3.37 12.40 -6.50
N SER A 107 -3.04 13.09 -7.59
CA SER A 107 -2.95 14.55 -7.61
C SER A 107 -4.33 15.20 -7.42
N THR A 108 -5.37 14.63 -8.04
CA THR A 108 -6.75 15.13 -7.97
C THR A 108 -7.47 14.70 -6.70
N GLY A 109 -7.07 13.59 -6.08
CA GLY A 109 -7.59 13.11 -4.79
C GLY A 109 -6.81 13.69 -3.60
N CYS A 110 -5.85 12.92 -3.09
CA CYS A 110 -5.07 13.31 -1.90
C CYS A 110 -4.28 14.61 -2.07
N GLY A 111 -3.76 14.89 -3.26
CA GLY A 111 -3.05 16.14 -3.55
C GLY A 111 -3.94 17.38 -3.36
N ASN A 112 -5.17 17.35 -3.88
CA ASN A 112 -6.14 18.42 -3.72
C ASN A 112 -6.64 18.56 -2.28
N ARG A 113 -6.92 17.43 -1.59
CA ARG A 113 -7.25 17.46 -0.15
C ARG A 113 -6.19 18.18 0.68
N ALA A 114 -4.91 17.86 0.44
CA ALA A 114 -3.81 18.52 1.13
C ALA A 114 -3.69 20.02 0.80
N LYS A 115 -4.00 20.44 -0.44
CA LYS A 115 -4.04 21.87 -0.81
C LYS A 115 -5.19 22.59 -0.11
N ALA A 116 -6.39 22.01 -0.10
CA ALA A 116 -7.56 22.57 0.55
C ALA A 116 -7.35 22.77 2.06
N ALA A 117 -6.80 21.76 2.75
CA ALA A 117 -6.48 21.86 4.18
C ALA A 117 -5.51 23.01 4.49
N ARG A 118 -4.45 23.18 3.67
CA ARG A 118 -3.50 24.30 3.81
C ARG A 118 -4.14 25.65 3.56
N HIS A 119 -5.02 25.74 2.57
CA HIS A 119 -5.76 26.98 2.29
C HIS A 119 -6.70 27.35 3.43
N TYR A 120 -7.44 26.38 3.98
CA TYR A 120 -8.32 26.59 5.13
C TYR A 120 -7.54 27.06 6.36
N ALA A 121 -6.45 26.38 6.72
CA ALA A 121 -5.61 26.77 7.87
C ALA A 121 -5.05 28.20 7.75
N ARG A 122 -4.68 28.65 6.54
CA ARG A 122 -4.25 30.04 6.29
C ARG A 122 -5.38 31.04 6.45
N ARG A 123 -6.60 30.69 6.06
CA ARG A 123 -7.77 31.57 6.20
C ARG A 123 -8.18 31.72 7.66
N THR A 124 -8.18 30.63 8.43
CA THR A 124 -8.52 30.67 9.85
C THR A 124 -7.45 31.39 10.66
N ALA A 125 -6.17 31.17 10.39
CA ALA A 125 -5.07 31.87 11.06
C ALA A 125 -4.98 33.37 10.75
N ARG A 126 -5.62 33.83 9.66
CA ARG A 126 -5.75 35.27 9.34
C ARG A 126 -7.01 35.92 9.93
N ALA A 127 -7.95 35.11 10.39
CA ALA A 127 -9.21 35.55 10.98
C ALA A 127 -9.20 35.45 12.52
N SER A 128 -8.05 35.08 13.10
CA SER A 128 -7.74 35.06 14.54
C SER A 128 -6.66 36.10 14.80
#